data_AF-A0A0S3RJV7-F1
#
_entry.id   AF-A0A0S3RJV7-F1
#
_cell.length_a   1.000
_cell.length_b   1.000
_cell.length_c   1.000
_cell.angle_alpha   90.00
_cell.angle_beta   90.00
_cell.angle_gamma   90.00
#
_symmetry.space_group_name_H-M   'P 1'
#
loop_
_entity.id
_entity.type
_entity.pdbx_description
1 polymer ?
#
loop_
_entity_poly.entity_id
_entity_poly.type
_entity_poly.pdbx_seq_one_letter_code
_entity_poly.pdbx_strand_id
1 'polypeptide(L)'
;MGDVRTDLPRVAAVWCIPVTTSLGCKDGCNYTDSYSPDGRSSIACADYRTNPTLFVFNDIIQNLPNGLGVLKSDHDLYNDPVTRPFLEGFAKDQARFFRVFASAMQKLSLLNVQTGRKGEIRRMCDQIN
;
A
#
# COMPACT_ATOMS: atom_id res chain seq x y z
N MET A 1 2.45 -24.73 -14.35
CA MET A 1 1.82 -24.14 -13.16
C MET A 1 2.68 -24.53 -11.98
N GLY A 2 3.62 -23.66 -11.59
CA GLY A 2 4.59 -23.91 -10.52
C GLY A 2 4.18 -23.15 -9.28
N ASP A 3 4.15 -23.87 -8.16
CA ASP A 3 3.74 -23.46 -6.83
C ASP A 3 4.76 -22.45 -6.22
N VAL A 4 4.30 -21.25 -5.86
CA VAL A 4 5.12 -20.17 -5.25
C VAL A 4 5.18 -20.37 -3.73
N ARG A 5 5.46 -21.60 -3.27
CA ARG A 5 5.51 -21.91 -1.84
C ARG A 5 6.76 -22.65 -1.36
N THR A 6 7.64 -23.11 -2.26
CA THR A 6 8.78 -23.95 -1.82
C THR A 6 10.18 -23.40 -2.10
N ASP A 7 10.33 -22.23 -2.73
CA ASP A 7 11.66 -21.63 -2.95
C ASP A 7 11.76 -20.22 -2.34
N LEU A 8 11.66 -20.12 -1.00
CA LEU A 8 12.13 -18.95 -0.25
C LEU A 8 13.48 -19.25 0.41
N PRO A 9 14.61 -19.33 -0.35
CA PRO A 9 15.91 -19.30 0.28
C PRO A 9 16.22 -17.85 0.69
N ARG A 10 16.09 -17.55 1.98
CA ARG A 10 16.93 -16.57 2.70
C ARG A 10 17.00 -15.13 2.16
N VAL A 11 15.97 -14.62 1.49
CA VAL A 11 15.87 -13.21 1.08
C VAL A 11 14.80 -12.47 1.89
N ALA A 12 15.07 -12.32 3.18
CA ALA A 12 14.34 -11.41 4.06
C ALA A 12 15.36 -10.53 4.78
N ALA A 13 16.01 -9.63 4.04
CA ALA A 13 16.97 -8.70 4.62
C ALA A 13 17.16 -7.43 3.77
N VAL A 14 16.09 -6.78 3.34
CA VAL A 14 16.03 -5.30 3.20
C VAL A 14 14.57 -4.88 3.36
N TRP A 15 14.05 -5.11 4.56
CA TRP A 15 12.92 -4.34 5.06
C TRP A 15 13.26 -3.97 6.50
N CYS A 16 14.04 -2.89 6.68
CA CYS A 16 13.80 -1.98 7.81
C CYS A 16 12.58 -1.11 7.47
N ILE A 17 11.52 -1.72 6.96
CA ILE A 17 10.21 -1.37 7.45
C ILE A 17 10.19 -2.07 8.81
N PRO A 18 9.98 -1.38 9.93
CA PRO A 18 9.73 -2.08 11.16
C PRO A 18 8.56 -3.03 10.86
N VAL A 19 8.82 -4.34 10.87
CA VAL A 19 7.77 -5.34 11.08
C VAL A 19 7.41 -5.24 12.56
N THR A 20 7.10 -4.03 13.04
CA THR A 20 6.04 -3.89 14.01
C THR A 20 4.80 -4.27 13.23
N THR A 21 3.99 -5.11 13.82
CA THR A 21 2.64 -5.41 13.39
C THR A 21 1.72 -4.17 13.49
N SER A 22 2.20 -2.97 13.15
CA SER A 22 1.50 -1.69 13.28
C SER A 22 1.64 -0.72 12.11
N LEU A 23 2.22 -1.10 10.97
CA LEU A 23 1.96 -0.38 9.70
C LEU A 23 0.57 -0.62 9.14
N GLY A 24 -0.30 -1.30 9.90
CA GLY A 24 -1.72 -1.06 9.81
C GLY A 24 -2.03 0.27 10.47
N CYS A 25 -2.32 1.30 9.67
CA CYS A 25 -3.28 2.36 9.94
C CYS A 25 -3.21 3.15 11.27
N LYS A 26 -2.23 2.91 12.16
CA LYS A 26 -2.17 3.53 13.49
C LYS A 26 -1.58 4.94 13.47
N ASP A 27 -0.55 5.16 12.65
CA ASP A 27 0.13 6.46 12.57
C ASP A 27 -0.36 7.31 11.37
N GLY A 28 -0.86 6.66 10.32
CA GLY A 28 -1.34 7.34 9.11
C GLY A 28 -2.62 8.16 9.33
N CYS A 29 -3.52 7.71 10.20
CA CYS A 29 -4.80 8.38 10.44
C CYS A 29 -4.70 9.61 11.35
N ASN A 30 -3.65 9.69 12.18
CA ASN A 30 -3.36 10.90 12.97
C ASN A 30 -2.68 11.97 12.09
N TYR A 31 -1.99 11.55 11.02
CA TYR A 31 -1.34 12.44 10.07
C TYR A 31 -2.35 13.13 9.12
N THR A 32 -3.43 12.44 8.74
CA THR A 32 -4.36 12.93 7.70
C THR A 32 -5.42 13.93 8.17
N ASP A 33 -5.62 14.11 9.48
CA ASP A 33 -6.48 15.18 10.04
C ASP A 33 -5.96 16.58 9.68
N SER A 34 -4.65 16.70 9.40
CA SER A 34 -4.03 17.97 9.00
C SER A 34 -4.13 18.30 7.50
N TYR A 35 -4.50 17.32 6.65
CA TYR A 35 -4.53 17.46 5.18
C TYR A 35 -5.93 17.42 4.54
N SER A 36 -6.99 17.18 5.31
CA SER A 36 -8.37 17.15 4.82
C SER A 36 -9.23 18.23 5.52
N PRO A 37 -9.23 19.47 5.00
CA PRO A 37 -10.05 20.56 5.56
C PRO A 37 -11.56 20.27 5.49
N ASP A 38 -11.95 19.29 4.67
CA ASP A 38 -13.35 18.92 4.38
C ASP A 38 -13.87 17.79 5.30
N GLY A 39 -13.03 17.23 6.18
CA GLY A 39 -13.41 16.15 7.09
C GLY A 39 -13.66 14.79 6.41
N ARG A 40 -13.20 14.58 5.17
CA ARG A 40 -13.38 13.31 4.43
C ARG A 40 -12.37 12.24 4.84
N SER A 41 -11.18 12.66 5.27
CA SER A 41 -10.13 11.78 5.84
C SER A 41 -10.60 11.07 7.13
N SER A 42 -11.35 11.76 7.98
CA SER A 42 -11.76 11.23 9.29
C SER A 42 -12.75 10.06 9.16
N ILE A 43 -13.53 10.01 8.08
CA ILE A 43 -14.46 8.90 7.79
C ILE A 43 -13.69 7.65 7.36
N ALA A 44 -12.71 7.79 6.46
CA ALA A 44 -11.92 6.67 5.95
C ALA A 44 -11.08 5.98 7.05
N CYS A 45 -10.77 6.72 8.12
CA CYS A 45 -9.98 6.26 9.24
C CYS A 45 -10.80 5.96 10.51
N ALA A 46 -12.13 6.11 10.52
CA ALA A 46 -12.92 6.11 11.76
C ALA A 46 -12.68 4.89 12.68
N ASP A 47 -12.51 3.69 12.10
CA ASP A 47 -12.40 2.43 12.85
C ASP A 47 -11.03 1.74 12.73
N TYR A 48 -9.97 2.48 12.38
CA TYR A 48 -8.66 1.88 12.12
C TYR A 48 -8.07 1.11 13.32
N ARG A 49 -8.50 1.46 14.54
CA ARG A 49 -8.01 0.87 15.79
C ARG A 49 -8.71 -0.44 16.15
N THR A 50 -9.93 -0.64 15.65
CA THR A 50 -10.83 -1.74 16.03
C THR A 50 -11.09 -2.70 14.87
N ASN A 51 -10.86 -2.28 13.63
CA ASN A 51 -11.07 -3.08 12.43
C ASN A 51 -9.74 -3.55 11.80
N PRO A 52 -9.29 -4.79 12.07
CA PRO A 52 -8.06 -5.33 11.50
C PRO A 52 -8.14 -5.61 9.99
N THR A 53 -9.34 -5.52 9.40
CA THR A 53 -9.58 -5.70 7.96
C THR A 53 -9.72 -4.37 7.22
N LEU A 54 -9.61 -3.23 7.92
CA LEU A 54 -9.67 -1.91 7.31
C LEU A 54 -8.51 -1.73 6.33
N PHE A 55 -8.85 -1.39 5.09
CA PHE A 55 -7.89 -1.04 4.06
C PHE A 55 -8.44 0.16 3.29
N VAL A 56 -7.98 1.36 3.70
CA VAL A 56 -8.48 2.68 3.25
C VAL A 56 -8.51 2.82 1.72
N PHE A 57 -7.56 2.18 1.03
CA PHE A 57 -7.50 2.20 -0.43
C PHE A 57 -8.71 1.54 -1.10
N ASN A 58 -9.44 0.64 -0.44
CA ASN A 58 -10.69 0.11 -0.99
C ASN A 58 -11.70 1.24 -1.24
N ASP A 59 -11.87 2.10 -0.25
CA ASP A 59 -12.81 3.21 -0.32
C ASP A 59 -12.34 4.23 -1.36
N ILE A 60 -11.04 4.53 -1.41
CA ILE A 60 -10.46 5.41 -2.41
C ILE A 60 -10.75 4.88 -3.82
N ILE A 61 -10.46 3.61 -4.10
CA ILE A 61 -10.66 2.99 -5.42
C ILE A 61 -12.15 2.96 -5.82
N GLN A 62 -13.06 2.72 -4.88
CA GLN A 62 -14.50 2.79 -5.13
C GLN A 62 -15.00 4.23 -5.37
N ASN A 63 -14.30 5.22 -4.83
CA ASN A 63 -14.65 6.64 -4.92
C ASN A 63 -14.11 7.33 -6.18
N LEU A 64 -13.08 6.78 -6.84
CA LEU A 64 -12.50 7.38 -8.06
C LEU A 64 -13.53 7.56 -9.19
N PRO A 65 -14.40 6.57 -9.52
CA PRO A 65 -15.43 6.75 -10.53
C PRO A 65 -16.45 7.85 -10.21
N ASN A 66 -16.64 8.16 -8.93
CA ASN A 66 -17.54 9.22 -8.46
C ASN A 66 -16.86 10.61 -8.44
N GLY A 67 -15.60 10.70 -8.89
CA GLY A 67 -14.83 11.93 -8.82
C GLY A 67 -14.47 12.34 -7.39
N LEU A 68 -14.40 11.37 -6.46
CA LEU A 68 -14.14 11.59 -5.04
C LEU A 68 -12.71 11.17 -4.64
N GLY A 69 -11.74 11.30 -5.57
CA GLY A 69 -10.32 11.16 -5.26
C GLY A 69 -9.86 12.20 -4.24
N VAL A 70 -8.90 11.84 -3.39
CA VAL A 70 -8.39 12.75 -2.34
C VAL A 70 -7.28 13.63 -2.91
N LEU A 71 -6.40 13.04 -3.72
CA LEU A 71 -5.26 13.72 -4.31
C LEU A 71 -5.46 13.97 -5.81
N LYS A 72 -4.80 15.00 -6.34
CA LYS A 72 -4.74 15.24 -7.78
C LYS A 72 -4.23 14.02 -8.56
N SER A 73 -3.24 13.32 -8.02
CA SER A 73 -2.72 12.08 -8.60
C SER A 73 -3.79 11.00 -8.77
N ASP A 74 -4.76 10.93 -7.85
CA ASP A 74 -5.83 9.93 -7.90
C ASP A 74 -6.82 10.25 -9.02
N HIS A 75 -7.14 11.54 -9.19
CA HIS A 75 -7.97 12.02 -10.30
C HIS A 75 -7.27 11.82 -11.64
N ASP A 76 -5.98 12.16 -11.73
CA ASP A 76 -5.21 11.99 -12.96
C ASP A 76 -5.14 10.50 -13.35
N LEU A 77 -5.02 9.59 -12.36
CA LEU A 77 -5.05 8.13 -12.59
C LEU A 77 -6.40 7.64 -13.13
N TYR A 78 -7.53 8.22 -12.72
CA TYR A 78 -8.84 7.87 -13.27
C TYR A 78 -9.13 8.51 -14.63
N ASN A 79 -8.60 9.72 -14.86
CA ASN A 79 -8.80 10.45 -16.10
C ASN A 79 -7.92 9.96 -17.25
N ASP A 80 -6.81 9.28 -16.96
CA ASP A 80 -5.97 8.65 -17.98
C ASP A 80 -6.70 7.44 -18.61
N PRO A 81 -6.93 7.46 -19.94
CA PRO A 81 -7.66 6.39 -20.64
C PRO A 81 -6.99 5.02 -20.54
N VAL A 82 -5.67 4.95 -20.29
CA VAL A 82 -4.91 3.71 -20.13
C VAL A 82 -5.20 3.07 -18.78
N THR A 83 -5.25 3.85 -17.70
CA THR A 83 -5.40 3.35 -16.33
C THR A 83 -6.85 3.23 -15.87
N ARG A 84 -7.76 4.04 -16.41
CA ARG A 84 -9.21 4.01 -16.13
C ARG A 84 -9.85 2.61 -16.15
N PRO A 85 -9.67 1.76 -17.19
CA PRO A 85 -10.33 0.45 -17.22
C PRO A 85 -9.86 -0.49 -16.10
N PHE A 86 -8.63 -0.33 -15.61
CA PHE A 86 -8.13 -1.09 -14.47
C PHE A 86 -8.81 -0.65 -13.19
N LEU A 87 -8.91 0.66 -12.95
CA LEU A 87 -9.56 1.23 -11.77
C LEU A 87 -11.05 0.88 -11.72
N GLU A 88 -11.77 0.96 -12.84
CA GLU A 88 -13.17 0.52 -12.91
C GLU A 88 -13.32 -0.98 -12.62
N GLY A 89 -12.35 -1.78 -13.07
CA GLY A 89 -12.30 -3.21 -12.75
C GLY A 89 -12.02 -3.47 -11.26
N PHE A 90 -11.18 -2.68 -10.63
CA PHE A 90 -10.85 -2.77 -9.21
C PHE A 90 -12.00 -2.31 -8.32
N ALA A 91 -12.72 -1.25 -8.71
CA ALA A 91 -13.90 -0.77 -8.00
C ALA A 91 -15.05 -1.81 -8.01
N LYS A 92 -15.17 -2.61 -9.08
CA LYS A 92 -16.19 -3.67 -9.22
C LYS A 92 -15.81 -4.99 -8.55
N ASP A 93 -14.52 -5.32 -8.50
CA ASP A 93 -14.00 -6.58 -7.94
C ASP A 93 -12.82 -6.30 -7.00
N GLN A 94 -13.13 -6.18 -5.72
CA GLN A 94 -12.17 -5.97 -4.65
C GLN A 94 -11.15 -7.12 -4.54
N ALA A 95 -11.56 -8.37 -4.79
CA ALA A 95 -10.66 -9.51 -4.72
C ALA A 95 -9.64 -9.49 -5.87
N ARG A 96 -10.05 -9.02 -7.06
CA ARG A 96 -9.12 -8.73 -8.17
C ARG A 96 -8.15 -7.62 -7.81
N PHE A 97 -8.63 -6.53 -7.21
CA PHE A 97 -7.76 -5.46 -6.74
C PHE A 97 -6.68 -5.99 -5.79
N PHE A 98 -7.05 -6.73 -4.75
CA PHE A 98 -6.09 -7.28 -3.78
C PHE A 98 -5.08 -8.24 -4.41
N ARG A 99 -5.50 -9.08 -5.37
CA ARG A 99 -4.57 -9.97 -6.10
C ARG A 99 -3.52 -9.18 -6.89
N VAL A 100 -3.94 -8.13 -7.60
CA VAL A 100 -3.02 -7.29 -8.38
C VAL A 100 -2.13 -6.47 -7.45
N PHE A 101 -2.70 -5.91 -6.37
CA PHE A 101 -1.97 -5.14 -5.37
C PHE A 101 -0.86 -5.98 -4.71
N ALA A 102 -1.16 -7.21 -4.28
CA ALA A 102 -0.17 -8.09 -3.69
C ALA A 102 0.98 -8.41 -4.67
N SER A 103 0.65 -8.66 -5.95
CA SER A 103 1.66 -8.87 -6.99
C SER A 103 2.51 -7.63 -7.25
N ALA A 104 1.90 -6.44 -7.25
CA ALA A 104 2.61 -5.17 -7.44
C ALA A 104 3.57 -4.90 -6.28
N MET A 105 3.15 -5.13 -5.03
CA MET A 105 4.01 -4.97 -3.85
C MET A 105 5.17 -5.96 -3.83
N GLN A 106 4.99 -7.19 -4.32
CA GLN A 106 6.09 -8.15 -4.51
C GLN A 106 7.07 -7.71 -5.59
N LYS A 107 6.60 -7.08 -6.68
CA LYS A 107 7.51 -6.55 -7.70
C LYS A 107 8.30 -5.35 -7.17
N LEU A 108 7.62 -4.45 -6.44
CA LEU A 108 8.22 -3.27 -5.84
C LEU A 108 9.27 -3.65 -4.78
N SER A 109 9.02 -4.71 -4.01
CA SER A 109 9.95 -5.20 -2.97
C SER A 109 11.30 -5.67 -3.51
N LEU A 110 11.40 -5.94 -4.81
CA LEU A 110 12.61 -6.41 -5.46
C LEU A 110 13.36 -5.29 -6.19
N LEU A 111 12.79 -4.08 -6.24
CA LEU A 111 13.39 -2.96 -6.95
C LEU A 111 14.65 -2.48 -6.21
N ASN A 112 15.81 -2.53 -6.89
CA ASN A 112 17.09 -2.02 -6.40
C ASN A 112 17.52 -2.54 -5.01
N VAL A 113 17.09 -3.75 -4.64
CA VAL A 113 17.51 -4.38 -3.40
C VAL A 113 19.01 -4.71 -3.40
N GLN A 114 19.65 -4.46 -2.27
CA GLN A 114 21.06 -4.81 -2.06
C GLN A 114 21.14 -6.29 -1.70
N THR A 115 21.87 -7.09 -2.49
CA THR A 115 22.00 -8.54 -2.30
C THR A 115 23.47 -8.98 -2.23
N GLY A 116 23.70 -10.17 -1.69
CA GLY A 116 25.04 -10.74 -1.53
C GLY A 116 25.86 -9.96 -0.51
N ARG A 117 27.01 -9.42 -0.94
CA ARG A 117 27.92 -8.61 -0.10
C ARG A 117 27.76 -7.11 -0.31
N LYS A 118 26.73 -6.68 -1.06
CA LYS A 118 26.42 -5.25 -1.24
C LYS A 118 25.58 -4.80 -0.05
N GLY A 119 25.99 -3.72 0.59
CA GLY A 119 25.31 -3.18 1.77
C GLY A 119 25.78 -3.76 3.09
N GLU A 120 24.97 -3.56 4.13
CA GLU A 120 25.22 -4.04 5.48
C GLU A 120 23.92 -4.42 6.20
N ILE A 121 24.03 -5.31 7.19
CA ILE A 121 22.95 -5.56 8.14
C ILE A 121 23.09 -4.55 9.28
N ARG A 122 22.17 -3.58 9.34
CA ARG A 122 22.18 -2.53 10.37
C ARG A 122 21.81 -3.09 11.73
N ARG A 123 22.57 -2.70 12.77
CA ARG A 123 22.22 -3.01 14.17
C ARG A 123 21.09 -2.12 14.68
N MET A 124 21.07 -0.87 14.21
CA MET A 124 20.01 0.11 14.46
C MET A 124 19.60 0.71 13.11
N CYS A 125 18.30 0.69 12.76
CA CYS A 125 17.85 1.07 11.41
C CYS A 125 18.09 2.56 11.08
N ASP A 126 18.15 3.42 12.10
CA ASP A 126 18.36 4.87 12.04
C ASP A 126 19.84 5.29 11.99
N GLN A 127 20.77 4.33 12.10
CA GLN A 127 22.21 4.57 12.10
C GLN A 127 22.90 3.73 11.00
N ILE A 128 24.03 4.24 10.52
CA ILE A 128 24.97 3.48 9.69
C ILE A 128 25.97 2.84 10.66
N ASN A 129 26.35 1.58 10.44
CA ASN A 129 27.30 0.90 11.34
C ASN A 129 28.72 1.46 11.23
#